data_AF-A0A164E9L9-F1
#
_entry.id   AF-A0A164E9L9-F1
#
_cell.length_a   1.000
_cell.length_b   1.000
_cell.length_c   1.000
_cell.angle_alpha   90.00
_cell.angle_beta   90.00
_cell.angle_gamma   90.00
#
_symmetry.space_group_name_H-M   'P 1'
#
loop_
_entity.id
_entity.type
_entity.pdbx_description
1 polymer ?
#
loop_
_entity_poly.entity_id
_entity_poly.type
_entity_poly.pdbx_seq_one_letter_code
_entity_poly.pdbx_strand_id
1 'polypeptide(L)'
;MARQSKDADAVGRPSGVPPEGERFEATVHPGEREAALARVADLDLDRVPDPQGGVRVVVNADDLAELVRRGYEVRVVRTVPIAPVDPALVASDEEAERWLEDRIAGIPREEER
;
A
#
# COMPACT_ATOMS: atom_id res chain seq x y z
N MET A 1 -34.22 10.78 -10.09
CA MET A 1 -33.76 9.44 -9.71
C MET A 1 -33.07 8.80 -10.89
N ALA A 2 -31.74 8.61 -10.83
CA ALA A 2 -30.98 7.79 -11.77
C ALA A 2 -30.02 6.95 -10.94
N ARG A 3 -30.19 5.63 -11.00
CA ARG A 3 -29.42 4.63 -10.28
C ARG A 3 -28.12 4.34 -11.03
N GLN A 4 -27.01 4.48 -10.32
CA GLN A 4 -25.90 3.52 -10.20
C GLN A 4 -25.58 2.58 -11.37
N SER A 5 -24.33 2.64 -11.85
CA SER A 5 -23.44 1.52 -12.19
C SER A 5 -22.04 2.12 -12.46
N LYS A 6 -21.04 1.88 -11.58
CA LYS A 6 -20.01 0.82 -11.68
C LYS A 6 -18.86 1.30 -12.59
N ASP A 7 -17.59 1.42 -12.18
CA ASP A 7 -16.71 0.53 -11.44
C ASP A 7 -15.83 1.37 -10.47
N ALA A 8 -15.50 1.05 -9.22
CA ALA A 8 -14.98 -0.20 -8.64
C ALA A 8 -13.69 -0.70 -9.33
N ASP A 9 -12.67 0.15 -9.41
CA ASP A 9 -11.29 -0.25 -9.73
C ASP A 9 -10.44 -0.52 -8.47
N ALA A 10 -11.10 -1.00 -7.41
CA ALA A 10 -10.47 -1.81 -6.39
C ALA A 10 -10.81 -3.27 -6.72
N VAL A 11 -9.80 -4.14 -6.71
CA VAL A 11 -9.82 -5.59 -7.02
C VAL A 11 -9.49 -5.94 -8.48
N GLY A 12 -8.19 -6.14 -8.72
CA GLY A 12 -7.64 -7.20 -9.59
C GLY A 12 -8.14 -7.26 -11.03
N ARG A 13 -7.48 -6.53 -11.94
CA ARG A 13 -7.36 -6.98 -13.34
C ARG A 13 -5.95 -7.51 -13.57
N PRO A 14 -5.76 -8.74 -14.08
CA PRO A 14 -4.50 -9.11 -14.68
C PRO A 14 -4.42 -8.43 -16.05
N SER A 15 -4.13 -7.13 -16.07
CA SER A 15 -3.58 -6.52 -17.27
C SER A 15 -2.13 -6.97 -17.35
N GLY A 16 -1.78 -7.78 -18.35
CA GLY A 16 -0.39 -8.16 -18.64
C GLY A 16 0.52 -6.99 -19.05
N VAL A 17 0.13 -5.76 -18.71
CA VAL A 17 0.91 -4.54 -18.83
C VAL A 17 1.30 -4.16 -17.40
N PRO A 18 2.61 -4.11 -17.07
CA PRO A 18 3.06 -3.62 -15.79
C PRO A 18 2.46 -2.23 -15.52
N PRO A 19 2.03 -1.92 -14.30
CA PRO A 19 1.62 -0.56 -13.99
C PRO A 19 2.80 0.38 -14.28
N GLU A 20 2.63 1.29 -15.22
CA GLU A 20 3.60 2.34 -15.56
C GLU A 20 3.21 3.62 -14.81
N GLY A 21 4.19 4.34 -14.27
CA GLY A 21 3.96 5.64 -13.63
C GLY A 21 4.76 5.85 -12.35
N GLU A 22 4.28 6.77 -11.53
CA GLU A 22 4.93 7.21 -10.31
C GLU A 22 3.96 7.12 -9.12
N ARG A 23 4.48 6.68 -7.98
CA ARG A 23 3.83 6.82 -6.67
C ARG A 23 4.58 7.81 -5.82
N PHE A 24 3.96 8.25 -4.74
CA PHE A 24 4.53 9.21 -3.80
C PHE A 24 4.57 8.57 -2.43
N GLU A 25 5.75 8.52 -1.82
CA GLU A 25 5.87 8.33 -0.39
C GLU A 25 5.57 9.68 0.27
N ALA A 26 4.58 9.72 1.15
CA ALA A 26 4.14 10.95 1.79
C ALA A 26 3.78 10.73 3.26
N THR A 27 3.81 11.82 4.03
CA THR A 27 3.27 11.86 5.39
C THR A 27 1.99 12.70 5.40
N VAL A 28 0.94 12.16 6.02
CA VAL A 28 -0.37 12.79 6.16
C VAL A 28 -0.50 13.32 7.58
N HIS A 29 -0.90 14.58 7.68
CA HIS A 29 -1.09 15.32 8.92
C HIS A 29 -2.53 15.87 8.98
N PRO A 30 -3.10 16.09 10.18
CA PRO A 30 -4.33 16.87 10.29
C PRO A 30 -4.07 18.25 9.67
N GLY A 31 -4.82 18.62 8.63
CA GLY A 31 -4.75 19.97 8.09
C GLY A 31 -5.49 20.97 8.98
N GLU A 32 -5.68 22.20 8.49
CA GLU A 32 -6.34 23.29 9.24
C GLU A 32 -7.76 22.95 9.72
N ARG A 33 -8.41 21.96 9.10
CA ARG A 33 -9.73 21.47 9.50
C ARG A 33 -9.69 20.44 10.64
N GLU A 34 -8.52 20.21 11.25
CA GLU A 34 -8.27 19.19 12.28
C GLU A 34 -8.85 17.81 11.92
N ALA A 35 -8.71 17.43 10.65
CA ALA A 35 -9.25 16.18 10.16
C ALA A 35 -8.60 14.99 10.90
N ALA A 36 -9.43 14.14 11.51
CA ALA A 36 -8.94 12.97 12.22
C ALA A 36 -8.16 12.04 11.29
N LEU A 37 -6.90 11.74 11.63
CA LEU A 37 -6.04 10.82 10.87
C LEU A 37 -6.60 9.40 10.80
N ALA A 38 -7.47 9.01 11.75
CA ALA A 38 -8.15 7.72 11.73
C ALA A 38 -8.98 7.51 10.45
N ARG A 39 -9.52 8.58 9.85
CA ARG A 39 -10.30 8.51 8.59
C ARG A 39 -9.45 8.34 7.33
N VAL A 40 -8.13 8.38 7.45
CA VAL A 40 -7.21 7.91 6.38
C VAL A 40 -7.40 6.40 6.17
N ALA A 41 -7.92 5.65 7.16
CA ALA A 41 -8.31 4.25 7.00
C ALA A 41 -9.35 4.03 5.91
N ASP A 42 -10.26 4.99 5.73
CA ASP A 42 -11.41 4.88 4.83
C ASP A 42 -11.02 5.01 3.34
N LEU A 43 -9.72 5.21 3.06
CA LEU A 43 -9.16 5.32 1.71
C LEU A 43 -8.47 4.02 1.25
N ASP A 44 -8.57 2.94 2.03
CA ASP A 44 -7.91 1.65 1.75
C ASP A 44 -6.38 1.77 1.53
N LEU A 45 -5.77 2.80 2.11
CA LEU A 45 -4.33 3.03 2.02
C LEU A 45 -3.57 2.20 3.06
N ASP A 46 -2.43 1.65 2.66
CA ASP A 46 -1.46 1.08 3.58
C ASP A 46 -0.85 2.18 4.44
N ARG A 47 -0.90 1.99 5.77
CA ARG A 47 -0.53 3.01 6.76
C ARG A 47 0.59 2.51 7.65
N VAL A 48 1.63 3.32 7.76
CA VAL A 48 2.69 3.14 8.76
C VAL A 48 2.67 4.35 9.70
N PRO A 49 2.62 4.16 11.02
CA PRO A 49 2.75 5.26 11.97
C PRO A 49 4.03 6.05 11.73
N ASP A 50 3.93 7.38 11.61
CA ASP A 50 5.09 8.26 11.50
C ASP A 50 5.54 8.68 12.92
N PRO A 51 6.86 8.69 13.24
CA PRO A 51 7.34 9.04 14.58
C PRO A 51 6.97 10.46 15.03
N GLN A 52 6.61 11.36 14.12
CA GLN A 52 6.22 12.73 14.40
C GLN A 52 4.69 12.87 14.58
N GLY A 53 3.97 11.75 14.67
CA GLY A 53 2.53 11.72 14.94
C GLY A 53 1.63 11.78 13.69
N GLY A 54 2.23 11.77 12.50
CA GLY A 54 1.51 11.65 11.22
C GLY A 54 1.27 10.19 10.80
N VAL A 55 0.80 10.01 9.58
CA VAL A 55 0.66 8.69 8.95
C VAL A 55 1.45 8.66 7.65
N ARG A 56 2.39 7.73 7.52
CA ARG A 56 3.14 7.53 6.29
C ARG A 56 2.38 6.59 5.36
N VAL A 57 2.25 7.00 4.10
CA VAL A 57 1.49 6.31 3.05
C VAL A 57 2.27 6.30 1.73
N VAL A 58 1.95 5.34 0.86
CA VAL A 58 2.37 5.33 -0.55
C VAL A 58 1.12 5.48 -1.40
N VAL A 59 1.04 6.54 -2.19
CA VAL A 59 -0.18 6.99 -2.88
C VAL A 59 0.10 7.36 -4.33
N ASN A 60 -0.91 7.30 -5.19
CA ASN A 60 -0.82 7.88 -6.54
C ASN A 60 -1.25 9.38 -6.52
N ALA A 61 -1.29 10.01 -7.69
CA ALA A 61 -1.69 11.42 -7.81
C ALA A 61 -3.17 11.68 -7.47
N ASP A 62 -4.08 10.74 -7.79
CA ASP A 62 -5.51 10.87 -7.51
C ASP A 62 -5.80 10.77 -6.00
N ASP A 63 -5.11 9.85 -5.33
CA ASP A 63 -5.15 9.69 -3.87
C ASP A 63 -4.65 10.94 -3.15
N LEU A 64 -3.54 11.53 -3.63
CA LEU A 64 -3.02 12.81 -3.12
C LEU A 64 -4.07 13.91 -3.23
N ALA A 65 -4.70 14.03 -4.41
CA ALA A 65 -5.73 15.03 -4.64
C ALA A 65 -6.94 14.81 -3.73
N GLU A 66 -7.33 13.56 -3.49
CA GLU A 66 -8.42 13.22 -2.58
C GLU A 66 -8.11 13.55 -1.11
N LEU A 67 -6.90 13.24 -0.64
CA LEU A 67 -6.44 13.60 0.71
C LEU A 67 -6.49 15.12 0.93
N VAL A 68 -5.99 15.89 -0.04
CA VAL A 68 -6.04 17.37 0.03
C VAL A 68 -7.48 17.88 0.00
N ARG A 69 -8.35 17.33 -0.86
CA ARG A 69 -9.78 17.69 -0.90
C ARG A 69 -10.48 17.44 0.43
N ARG A 70 -10.12 16.36 1.13
CA ARG A 70 -10.64 16.03 2.47
C ARG A 70 -10.09 16.92 3.58
N GLY A 71 -9.13 17.79 3.28
CA GLY A 71 -8.57 18.78 4.21
C GLY A 71 -7.38 18.26 5.01
N TYR A 72 -6.70 17.22 4.53
CA TYR A 72 -5.42 16.81 5.09
C TYR A 72 -4.28 17.66 4.54
N GLU A 73 -3.26 17.88 5.36
CA GLU A 73 -1.95 18.32 4.88
C GLU A 73 -1.16 17.08 4.47
N VAL A 74 -0.67 17.06 3.23
CA VAL A 74 0.16 15.96 2.72
C VAL A 74 1.54 16.48 2.36
N ARG A 75 2.57 15.91 2.98
CA ARG A 75 3.97 16.24 2.71
C ARG A 75 4.61 15.10 1.93
N VAL A 76 4.88 15.34 0.66
CA VAL A 76 5.58 14.38 -0.20
C VAL A 76 7.05 14.30 0.23
N VAL A 77 7.50 13.09 0.54
CA VAL A 77 8.88 12.77 0.93
C VAL A 77 9.71 12.49 -0.31
N ARG A 78 9.21 11.62 -1.19
CA ARG A 78 9.85 11.28 -2.47
C ARG A 78 8.87 10.67 -3.45
N THR A 79 9.26 10.72 -4.72
CA THR A 79 8.65 9.93 -5.79
C THR A 79 9.25 8.53 -5.81
N VAL A 80 8.40 7.53 -6.01
CA VAL A 80 8.75 6.11 -6.14
C VAL A 80 8.30 5.66 -7.53
N PRO A 81 9.23 5.30 -8.44
CA PRO A 81 8.86 4.82 -9.75
C PRO A 81 8.13 3.48 -9.62
N ILE A 82 7.08 3.30 -10.41
CA ILE A 82 6.47 1.99 -10.60
C ILE A 82 7.24 1.31 -11.72
N ALA A 83 8.02 0.31 -11.35
CA ALA A 83 8.77 -0.52 -12.28
C ALA A 83 8.48 -1.99 -11.98
N PRO A 84 8.60 -2.88 -12.99
CA PRO A 84 8.63 -4.31 -12.73
C PRO A 84 9.67 -4.64 -11.66
N VAL A 85 9.35 -5.62 -10.80
CA VAL A 85 10.32 -6.15 -9.84
C VAL A 85 11.54 -6.67 -10.61
N ASP A 86 12.74 -6.39 -10.10
CA ASP A 86 13.96 -6.99 -10.64
C ASP A 86 13.83 -8.53 -10.52
N PRO A 87 13.87 -9.27 -11.63
CA PRO A 87 13.76 -10.73 -11.59
C PRO A 87 14.83 -11.40 -10.71
N ALA A 88 16.00 -10.77 -10.52
CA ALA A 88 17.04 -11.27 -9.64
C ALA A 88 16.67 -11.20 -8.14
N LEU A 89 15.64 -10.43 -7.78
CA LEU A 89 15.09 -10.37 -6.42
C LEU A 89 13.94 -11.38 -6.20
N VAL A 90 13.50 -12.08 -7.24
CA VAL A 90 12.45 -13.09 -7.16
C VAL A 90 13.12 -14.41 -6.80
N ALA A 91 12.87 -14.89 -5.57
CA ALA A 91 13.31 -16.21 -5.14
C ALA A 91 12.61 -17.31 -5.96
N SER A 92 13.37 -18.33 -6.34
CA SER A 92 12.81 -19.59 -6.84
C SER A 92 12.03 -20.33 -5.76
N ASP A 93 11.18 -21.26 -6.17
CA ASP A 93 10.41 -22.09 -5.25
C ASP A 93 11.35 -22.88 -4.31
N GLU A 94 12.48 -23.38 -4.82
CA GLU A 94 13.47 -24.10 -4.01
C GLU A 94 14.20 -23.18 -3.01
N GLU A 95 14.44 -21.91 -3.36
CA GLU A 95 15.01 -20.92 -2.44
C GLU A 95 13.99 -20.52 -1.36
N ALA A 96 12.73 -20.37 -1.74
CA ALA A 96 11.65 -20.05 -0.82
C ALA A 96 11.39 -21.18 0.18
N GLU A 97 11.39 -22.44 -0.29
CA GLU A 97 11.23 -23.62 0.56
C GLU A 97 12.37 -23.71 1.58
N ARG A 98 13.61 -23.55 1.14
CA ARG A 98 14.78 -23.58 2.03
C ARG A 98 14.75 -22.45 3.06
N TRP A 99 14.41 -21.24 2.64
CA TRP A 99 14.22 -20.10 3.55
C TRP A 99 13.16 -20.40 4.61
N LEU A 100 12.05 -21.02 4.20
CA LEU A 100 10.96 -21.37 5.10
C LEU A 100 11.40 -22.45 6.09
N GLU A 101 12.05 -23.51 5.62
CA GLU A 101 12.61 -24.58 6.43
C GLU A 101 13.57 -24.04 7.49
N ASP A 102 14.50 -23.16 7.11
CA ASP A 102 15.44 -22.51 8.04
C ASP A 102 14.72 -21.72 9.15
N ARG A 103 13.56 -21.13 8.84
CA ARG A 103 12.78 -20.32 9.80
C ARG A 103 11.92 -21.17 10.73
N ILE A 104 11.46 -22.33 10.28
CA ILE A 104 10.58 -23.21 11.06
C ILE A 104 11.30 -24.43 11.64
N ALA A 105 12.58 -24.61 11.33
CA ALA A 105 13.43 -25.63 11.92
C ALA A 105 13.41 -25.50 13.45
N GLY A 106 12.75 -26.46 14.12
CA GLY A 106 12.59 -26.48 15.57
C GLY A 106 11.18 -26.16 16.08
N ILE A 107 10.23 -25.82 15.20
CA ILE A 107 8.80 -25.75 15.56
C ILE A 107 8.21 -27.17 15.44
N PRO A 108 7.69 -27.76 16.53
CA PRO A 108 7.05 -29.07 16.48
C PRO A 108 5.88 -29.06 15.50
N ARG A 109 5.87 -29.99 14.54
CA ARG A 109 4.71 -30.21 13.67
C ARG A 109 3.82 -31.26 14.33
N GLU A 110 2.65 -30.85 14.80
CA GLU A 110 1.61 -31.79 15.20
C GLU A 110 0.91 -32.29 13.93
N GLU A 111 1.22 -33.52 13.50
CA GLU A 111 0.42 -34.21 12.49
C GLU A 111 -0.80 -34.81 13.21
N GLU A 112 -1.95 -34.13 13.16
CA GLU A 112 -3.23 -34.76 13.45
C GLU A 112 -3.48 -35.85 12.39
N ARG A 113 -3.47 -37.11 12.86
CA ARG A 113 -3.81 -38.30 12.08
C ARG A 113 -5.31 -38.52 11.97
#